data_AF-A0A6G9AZI6-F1
#
_entry.id   AF-A0A6G9AZI6-F1
#
_cell.length_a   1.000
_cell.length_b   1.000
_cell.length_c   1.000
_cell.angle_alpha   90.00
_cell.angle_beta   90.00
_cell.angle_gamma   90.00
#
_symmetry.space_group_name_H-M   'P 1'
#
loop_
_entity.id
_entity.type
_entity.pdbx_description
1 polymer ?
#
loop_
_entity_poly.entity_id
_entity_poly.type
_entity_poly.pdbx_seq_one_letter_code
_entity_poly.pdbx_strand_id
1 'polypeptide(L)'
;MASNRAVSTGDSTLDSLTYAPEGAILPQKRIFAYYGNPHSKKMGILGKYPKEEMLDRLDREIKNWEKADPATPIQPALHLVAISAQGAPGKDGGYRMRMSDKTIKKVLKWGNEHKAIVFLDIQRGHAPLGPEMEFLGKYLKLPFVHLGIDPEFSMVTGAKPGTKIGSYDAADVNQAVQFLSRMVKEYKLPPKVLVVHRFTQGMIKNYKNIKLDPNVQIVMDMDGWGPPVLKKDSYHDYIQKEPVQYTGFKLFYDNDFRKQGSRIMTPEEVLALTPKPMYIQYQ
;
A
#
# COMPACT_ATOMS: atom_id res chain seq x y z
N MET A 1 -11.74 28.60 -10.94
CA MET A 1 -11.49 27.16 -10.74
C MET A 1 -10.44 26.74 -11.74
N ALA A 2 -9.22 26.40 -11.30
CA ALA A 2 -8.21 25.89 -12.20
C ALA A 2 -8.65 24.48 -12.63
N SER A 3 -8.98 24.31 -13.90
CA SER A 3 -9.18 22.99 -14.51
C SER A 3 -7.91 22.18 -14.27
N ASN A 4 -7.98 21.15 -13.41
CA ASN A 4 -6.95 20.14 -13.25
C ASN A 4 -6.89 19.32 -14.55
N ARG A 5 -6.30 19.88 -15.61
CA ARG A 5 -5.87 19.09 -16.76
C ARG A 5 -4.82 18.11 -16.24
N ALA A 6 -5.13 16.82 -16.33
CA ALA A 6 -4.17 15.76 -16.06
C ALA A 6 -2.88 16.04 -16.83
N VAL A 7 -1.75 16.06 -16.12
CA VAL A 7 -0.46 16.21 -16.78
C VAL A 7 -0.20 14.95 -17.60
N SER A 8 0.10 15.12 -18.89
CA SER A 8 0.33 13.97 -19.78
C SER A 8 1.46 13.10 -19.22
N THR A 9 1.21 11.80 -19.18
CA THR A 9 2.20 10.79 -18.82
C THR A 9 3.07 10.40 -20.02
N GLY A 10 2.80 10.94 -21.21
CA GLY A 10 3.39 10.49 -22.48
C GLY A 10 2.81 9.15 -22.97
N ASP A 11 1.68 8.71 -22.41
CA ASP A 11 1.03 7.44 -22.72
C ASP A 11 -0.48 7.67 -22.81
N SER A 12 -1.02 7.62 -24.04
CA SER A 12 -2.43 7.93 -24.29
C SER A 12 -3.40 7.05 -23.52
N THR A 13 -3.00 5.83 -23.16
CA THR A 13 -3.85 4.92 -22.37
C THR A 13 -3.94 5.36 -20.91
N LEU A 14 -2.85 5.91 -20.35
CA LEU A 14 -2.86 6.47 -18.99
C LEU A 14 -3.54 7.85 -18.99
N ASP A 15 -3.28 8.68 -20.01
CA ASP A 15 -3.89 10.00 -20.17
C ASP A 15 -5.42 9.93 -20.35
N SER A 16 -5.95 8.76 -20.73
CA SER A 16 -7.41 8.51 -20.80
C SER A 16 -8.06 8.26 -19.44
N LEU A 17 -7.29 8.07 -18.37
CA LEU A 17 -7.81 7.83 -17.02
C LEU A 17 -8.11 9.17 -16.34
N THR A 18 -9.39 9.41 -16.05
CA THR A 18 -9.92 10.71 -15.63
C THR A 18 -10.17 10.86 -14.13
N TYR A 19 -10.10 9.78 -13.35
CA TYR A 19 -10.31 9.85 -11.91
C TYR A 19 -9.20 10.64 -11.22
N ALA A 20 -9.56 11.74 -10.57
CA ALA A 20 -8.62 12.67 -9.96
C ALA A 20 -9.15 13.14 -8.60
N PRO A 21 -8.87 12.42 -7.50
CA PRO A 21 -9.20 12.91 -6.16
C PRO A 21 -8.44 14.21 -5.87
N GLU A 22 -9.09 15.13 -5.18
CA GLU A 22 -8.51 16.44 -4.82
C GLU A 22 -8.03 16.45 -3.36
N GLY A 23 -6.94 17.18 -3.11
CA GLY A 23 -6.42 17.40 -1.76
C GLY A 23 -5.81 16.17 -1.08
N ALA A 24 -5.52 16.32 0.21
CA ALA A 24 -5.10 15.22 1.07
C ALA A 24 -6.29 14.27 1.35
N ILE A 25 -6.00 13.00 1.57
CA ILE A 25 -7.03 11.97 1.83
C ILE A 25 -7.21 11.80 3.34
N LEU A 26 -6.09 11.73 4.06
CA LEU A 26 -6.00 11.56 5.50
C LEU A 26 -5.83 12.94 6.18
N PRO A 27 -6.51 13.18 7.32
CA PRO A 27 -7.37 12.26 8.05
C PRO A 27 -8.85 12.30 7.65
N GLN A 28 -9.24 13.05 6.61
CA GLN A 28 -10.66 13.29 6.28
C GLN A 28 -11.41 12.04 5.82
N LYS A 29 -10.70 11.08 5.20
CA LYS A 29 -11.24 9.81 4.75
C LYS A 29 -10.36 8.67 5.22
N ARG A 30 -10.97 7.55 5.59
CA ARG A 30 -10.26 6.28 5.79
C ARG A 30 -10.04 5.60 4.45
N ILE A 31 -8.84 5.12 4.20
CA ILE A 31 -8.55 4.34 3.00
C ILE A 31 -8.88 2.88 3.28
N PHE A 32 -9.66 2.24 2.39
CA PHE A 32 -9.97 0.81 2.47
C PHE A 32 -9.49 0.11 1.21
N ALA A 33 -8.54 -0.82 1.36
CA ALA A 33 -7.78 -1.40 0.26
C ALA A 33 -7.96 -2.91 0.14
N TYR A 34 -8.17 -3.40 -1.09
CA TYR A 34 -7.92 -4.79 -1.44
C TYR A 34 -6.53 -4.96 -2.02
N TYR A 35 -5.73 -5.81 -1.37
CA TYR A 35 -4.34 -6.06 -1.72
C TYR A 35 -4.19 -7.28 -2.63
N GLY A 36 -3.20 -7.24 -3.53
CA GLY A 36 -2.66 -8.45 -4.12
C GLY A 36 -2.12 -8.34 -5.53
N ASN A 37 -2.17 -9.45 -6.26
CA ASN A 37 -1.72 -9.55 -7.64
C ASN A 37 -2.76 -10.29 -8.52
N PRO A 38 -3.28 -9.67 -9.61
CA PRO A 38 -4.27 -10.29 -10.49
C PRO A 38 -3.85 -11.62 -11.13
N HIS A 39 -2.56 -11.95 -11.14
CA HIS A 39 -2.03 -13.19 -11.71
C HIS A 39 -1.88 -14.32 -10.68
N SER A 40 -2.21 -14.09 -9.41
CA SER A 40 -2.02 -15.07 -8.35
C SER A 40 -3.21 -15.14 -7.40
N LYS A 41 -3.84 -16.31 -7.33
CA LYS A 41 -4.88 -16.63 -6.35
C LYS A 41 -4.36 -16.74 -4.91
N LYS A 42 -3.03 -16.77 -4.72
CA LYS A 42 -2.37 -16.95 -3.41
C LYS A 42 -1.75 -15.65 -2.87
N MET A 43 -1.68 -14.60 -3.68
CA MET A 43 -1.09 -13.32 -3.31
C MET A 43 -2.16 -12.24 -3.19
N GLY A 44 -3.25 -12.52 -2.48
CA GLY A 44 -4.29 -11.55 -2.15
C GLY A 44 -5.50 -11.52 -3.07
N ILE A 45 -6.48 -10.71 -2.66
CA ILE A 45 -7.85 -10.70 -3.17
C ILE A 45 -7.92 -10.25 -4.63
N LEU A 46 -7.00 -9.37 -5.08
CA LEU A 46 -6.99 -8.88 -6.47
C LEU A 46 -6.85 -10.00 -7.51
N GLY A 47 -6.28 -11.15 -7.14
CA GLY A 47 -6.19 -12.35 -7.99
C GLY A 47 -7.10 -13.50 -7.56
N LYS A 48 -7.82 -13.38 -6.45
CA LYS A 48 -8.64 -14.46 -5.87
C LYS A 48 -9.98 -14.62 -6.60
N TYR A 49 -10.59 -13.51 -7.03
CA TYR A 49 -11.89 -13.47 -7.70
C TYR A 49 -11.82 -12.78 -9.07
N PRO A 50 -12.79 -13.02 -9.98
CA PRO A 50 -12.99 -12.18 -11.16
C PRO A 50 -13.18 -10.70 -10.78
N LYS A 51 -12.83 -9.78 -11.70
CA LYS A 51 -12.85 -8.32 -11.45
C LYS A 51 -14.15 -7.83 -10.80
N GLU A 52 -15.30 -8.06 -11.43
CA GLU A 52 -16.57 -7.51 -10.96
C GLU A 52 -16.96 -8.09 -9.59
N GLU A 53 -16.78 -9.40 -9.39
CA GLU A 53 -17.01 -10.03 -8.08
C GLU A 53 -16.07 -9.46 -7.00
N MET A 54 -14.81 -9.20 -7.35
CA MET A 54 -13.82 -8.61 -6.44
C MET A 54 -14.24 -7.19 -6.03
N LEU A 55 -14.71 -6.36 -6.96
CA LEU A 55 -15.17 -4.99 -6.69
C LEU A 55 -16.48 -4.99 -5.88
N ASP A 56 -17.42 -5.90 -6.17
CA ASP A 56 -18.64 -6.06 -5.36
C ASP A 56 -18.35 -6.50 -3.92
N ARG A 57 -17.31 -7.33 -3.74
CA ARG A 57 -16.81 -7.71 -2.41
C ARG A 57 -16.16 -6.51 -1.73
N LEU A 58 -15.43 -5.67 -2.44
CA LEU A 58 -14.82 -4.45 -1.89
C LEU A 58 -15.92 -3.52 -1.35
N ASP A 59 -16.95 -3.27 -2.15
CA ASP A 59 -18.06 -2.37 -1.76
C ASP A 59 -18.85 -2.88 -0.56
N ARG A 60 -19.03 -4.20 -0.44
CA ARG A 60 -19.69 -4.81 0.73
C ARG A 60 -18.86 -4.62 2.00
N GLU A 61 -17.56 -4.83 1.94
CA GLU A 61 -16.71 -4.59 3.11
C GLU A 61 -16.63 -3.11 3.48
N ILE A 62 -16.57 -2.21 2.48
CA ILE A 62 -16.64 -0.77 2.73
C ILE A 62 -17.91 -0.40 3.49
N LYS A 63 -19.08 -0.93 3.10
CA LYS A 63 -20.34 -0.72 3.83
C LYS A 63 -20.30 -1.25 5.26
N ASN A 64 -19.63 -2.39 5.50
CA ASN A 64 -19.43 -2.91 6.86
C ASN A 64 -18.63 -1.94 7.72
N TRP A 65 -17.58 -1.34 7.16
CA TRP A 65 -16.72 -0.38 7.85
C TRP A 65 -17.38 0.99 8.03
N GLU A 66 -18.15 1.47 7.06
CA GLU A 66 -18.97 2.70 7.18
C GLU A 66 -20.03 2.55 8.28
N LYS A 67 -20.61 1.36 8.44
CA LYS A 67 -21.55 1.08 9.55
C LYS A 67 -20.86 1.16 10.92
N ALA A 68 -19.62 0.69 11.02
CA ALA A 68 -18.86 0.68 12.27
C ALA A 68 -18.32 2.07 12.65
N ASP A 69 -18.04 2.94 11.67
CA ASP A 69 -17.60 4.32 11.88
C ASP A 69 -18.23 5.29 10.85
N PRO A 70 -19.50 5.68 11.05
CA PRO A 70 -20.23 6.50 10.09
C PRO A 70 -19.71 7.95 10.01
N ALA A 71 -18.89 8.38 10.97
CA ALA A 71 -18.33 9.72 11.00
C ALA A 71 -17.12 9.90 10.07
N THR A 72 -16.51 8.80 9.62
CA THR A 72 -15.30 8.83 8.79
C THR A 72 -15.58 8.22 7.41
N PRO A 73 -15.77 9.04 6.36
CA PRO A 73 -15.99 8.54 5.01
C PRO A 73 -14.86 7.63 4.51
N ILE A 74 -15.17 6.71 3.59
CA ILE A 74 -14.18 5.77 3.06
C ILE A 74 -13.76 6.14 1.64
N GLN A 75 -12.46 6.05 1.37
CA GLN A 75 -11.85 6.10 0.04
C GLN A 75 -11.49 4.66 -0.38
N PRO A 76 -12.19 4.06 -1.36
CA PRO A 76 -11.83 2.75 -1.89
C PRO A 76 -10.42 2.75 -2.49
N ALA A 77 -9.73 1.63 -2.38
CA ALA A 77 -8.38 1.45 -2.92
C ALA A 77 -8.11 0.02 -3.43
N LEU A 78 -7.26 -0.09 -4.44
CA LEU A 78 -6.66 -1.35 -4.89
C LEU A 78 -5.14 -1.27 -4.65
N HIS A 79 -4.57 -2.20 -3.90
CA HIS A 79 -3.13 -2.22 -3.60
C HIS A 79 -2.47 -3.36 -4.38
N LEU A 80 -1.86 -3.01 -5.52
CA LEU A 80 -1.21 -3.95 -6.43
C LEU A 80 0.25 -4.19 -6.02
N VAL A 81 0.65 -5.44 -5.90
CA VAL A 81 2.07 -5.83 -5.89
C VAL A 81 2.68 -5.62 -7.27
N ALA A 82 3.16 -4.40 -7.53
CA ALA A 82 3.66 -3.98 -8.84
C ALA A 82 5.08 -4.48 -9.10
N ILE A 83 5.87 -4.62 -8.04
CA ILE A 83 7.19 -5.26 -8.07
C ILE A 83 7.18 -6.31 -6.98
N SER A 84 7.31 -7.57 -7.38
CA SER A 84 7.21 -8.72 -6.48
C SER A 84 8.57 -9.36 -6.28
N ALA A 85 8.95 -9.59 -5.02
CA ALA A 85 10.19 -10.30 -4.72
C ALA A 85 10.11 -11.76 -5.19
N GLN A 86 11.24 -12.28 -5.64
CA GLN A 86 11.36 -13.61 -6.24
C GLN A 86 12.33 -14.46 -5.43
N GLY A 87 12.06 -15.77 -5.32
CA GLY A 87 12.98 -16.72 -4.70
C GLY A 87 14.24 -17.00 -5.55
N ALA A 88 14.19 -16.68 -6.84
CA ALA A 88 15.29 -16.82 -7.79
C ALA A 88 15.74 -15.45 -8.33
N PRO A 89 17.03 -15.28 -8.65
CA PRO A 89 17.52 -14.02 -9.23
C PRO A 89 16.96 -13.80 -10.63
N GLY A 90 16.65 -12.55 -10.95
CA GLY A 90 16.44 -12.11 -12.33
C GLY A 90 17.77 -12.02 -13.08
N LYS A 91 17.72 -11.62 -14.36
CA LYS A 91 18.92 -11.44 -15.21
C LYS A 91 19.93 -10.45 -14.63
N ASP A 92 19.45 -9.48 -13.87
CA ASP A 92 20.23 -8.44 -13.19
C ASP A 92 20.60 -8.81 -11.75
N GLY A 93 20.30 -10.04 -11.30
CA GLY A 93 20.54 -10.47 -9.92
C GLY A 93 19.59 -9.86 -8.88
N GLY A 94 18.55 -9.10 -9.27
CA GLY A 94 17.75 -8.29 -8.34
C GLY A 94 16.75 -9.04 -7.45
N TYR A 95 16.57 -10.36 -7.62
CA TYR A 95 15.58 -11.18 -6.88
C TYR A 95 14.17 -10.58 -6.82
N ARG A 96 13.70 -10.04 -7.94
CA ARG A 96 12.40 -9.39 -8.06
C ARG A 96 11.89 -9.47 -9.49
N MET A 97 10.58 -9.31 -9.66
CA MET A 97 9.91 -9.23 -10.96
C MET A 97 9.03 -7.98 -11.00
N ARG A 98 9.23 -7.12 -12.01
CA ARG A 98 8.32 -6.02 -12.35
C ARG A 98 7.10 -6.57 -13.07
N MET A 99 5.90 -6.18 -12.65
CA MET A 99 4.68 -6.43 -13.43
C MET A 99 4.77 -5.74 -14.79
N SER A 100 4.19 -6.36 -15.80
CA SER A 100 4.12 -5.78 -17.14
C SER A 100 3.28 -4.51 -17.15
N ASP A 101 3.58 -3.60 -18.08
CA ASP A 101 2.81 -2.38 -18.31
C ASP A 101 1.31 -2.66 -18.50
N LYS A 102 0.98 -3.72 -19.26
CA LYS A 102 -0.39 -4.23 -19.43
C LYS A 102 -1.07 -4.57 -18.09
N THR A 103 -0.34 -5.16 -17.15
CA THR A 103 -0.89 -5.56 -15.84
C THR A 103 -1.14 -4.35 -14.96
N ILE A 104 -0.17 -3.43 -14.89
CA ILE A 104 -0.30 -2.21 -14.08
C ILE A 104 -1.47 -1.38 -14.63
N LYS A 105 -1.50 -1.10 -15.93
CA LYS A 105 -2.61 -0.39 -16.59
C LYS A 105 -3.97 -1.03 -16.38
N LYS A 106 -4.04 -2.37 -16.36
CA LYS A 106 -5.28 -3.09 -16.08
C LYS A 106 -5.85 -2.74 -14.71
N VAL A 107 -5.02 -2.74 -13.66
CA VAL A 107 -5.47 -2.39 -12.30
C VAL A 107 -5.73 -0.89 -12.17
N LEU A 108 -4.93 -0.04 -12.82
CA LEU A 108 -5.20 1.40 -12.89
C LEU A 108 -6.56 1.71 -13.53
N LYS A 109 -6.91 0.99 -14.60
CA LYS A 109 -8.24 1.08 -15.23
C LYS A 109 -9.35 0.64 -14.28
N TRP A 110 -9.17 -0.43 -13.51
CA TRP A 110 -10.12 -0.84 -12.48
C TRP A 110 -10.32 0.25 -11.43
N GLY A 111 -9.23 0.84 -10.92
CA GLY A 111 -9.29 1.94 -9.97
C GLY A 111 -10.02 3.16 -10.53
N ASN A 112 -9.69 3.54 -11.77
CA ASN A 112 -10.33 4.66 -12.45
C ASN A 112 -11.85 4.44 -12.64
N GLU A 113 -12.25 3.27 -13.13
CA GLU A 113 -13.67 2.91 -13.34
C GLU A 113 -14.45 2.90 -12.02
N HIS A 114 -13.84 2.38 -10.95
CA HIS A 114 -14.47 2.22 -9.64
C HIS A 114 -14.29 3.42 -8.70
N LYS A 115 -13.67 4.52 -9.17
CA LYS A 115 -13.27 5.67 -8.33
C LYS A 115 -12.46 5.26 -7.09
N ALA A 116 -11.63 4.24 -7.25
CA ALA A 116 -10.70 3.75 -6.24
C ALA A 116 -9.29 4.25 -6.55
N ILE A 117 -8.57 4.67 -5.50
CA ILE A 117 -7.14 4.97 -5.63
C ILE A 117 -6.34 3.67 -5.80
N VAL A 118 -5.16 3.75 -6.40
CA VAL A 118 -4.33 2.56 -6.63
C VAL A 118 -2.96 2.74 -5.99
N PHE A 119 -2.56 1.79 -5.16
CA PHE A 119 -1.20 1.69 -4.65
C PHE A 119 -0.39 0.74 -5.53
N LEU A 120 0.82 1.15 -5.89
CA LEU A 120 1.81 0.30 -6.54
C LEU A 120 2.85 -0.08 -5.49
N ASP A 121 2.84 -1.32 -5.05
CA ASP A 121 3.74 -1.81 -4.01
C ASP A 121 5.09 -2.28 -4.57
N ILE A 122 6.14 -2.08 -3.78
CA ILE A 122 7.51 -2.49 -4.10
C ILE A 122 8.03 -3.48 -3.08
N GLN A 123 8.20 -4.72 -3.53
CA GLN A 123 9.02 -5.76 -2.90
C GLN A 123 10.35 -5.85 -3.65
N ARG A 124 11.33 -5.03 -3.24
CA ARG A 124 12.56 -4.76 -4.03
C ARG A 124 13.52 -5.93 -4.18
N GLY A 125 13.43 -6.95 -3.32
CA GLY A 125 14.43 -8.03 -3.27
C GLY A 125 15.82 -7.47 -2.97
N HIS A 126 16.75 -7.67 -3.90
CA HIS A 126 18.14 -7.17 -3.83
C HIS A 126 18.33 -5.86 -4.60
N ALA A 127 17.36 -5.47 -5.44
CA ALA A 127 17.48 -4.29 -6.30
C ALA A 127 17.49 -2.99 -5.46
N PRO A 128 18.16 -1.91 -5.91
CA PRO A 128 18.04 -0.58 -5.31
C PRO A 128 16.60 -0.03 -5.35
N LEU A 129 16.13 0.66 -4.30
CA LEU A 129 14.75 1.18 -4.24
C LEU A 129 14.49 2.28 -5.29
N GLY A 130 15.44 3.20 -5.50
CA GLY A 130 15.32 4.31 -6.44
C GLY A 130 14.90 3.89 -7.86
N PRO A 131 15.67 3.03 -8.56
CA PRO A 131 15.32 2.53 -9.88
C PRO A 131 13.96 1.84 -9.98
N GLU A 132 13.49 1.22 -8.90
CA GLU A 132 12.15 0.63 -8.84
C GLU A 132 11.05 1.69 -8.75
N MET A 133 11.27 2.78 -8.00
CA MET A 133 10.35 3.93 -8.00
C MET A 133 10.35 4.64 -9.36
N GLU A 134 11.52 4.84 -9.98
CA GLU A 134 11.63 5.45 -11.32
C GLU A 134 10.89 4.62 -12.39
N PHE A 135 10.97 3.29 -12.32
CA PHE A 135 10.19 2.40 -13.20
C PHE A 135 8.67 2.65 -13.07
N LEU A 136 8.19 2.95 -11.87
CA LEU A 136 6.77 3.24 -11.62
C LEU A 136 6.41 4.72 -11.85
N GLY A 137 7.40 5.59 -12.09
CA GLY A 137 7.25 7.05 -12.14
C GLY A 137 6.17 7.52 -13.11
N LYS A 138 6.07 6.91 -14.30
CA LYS A 138 5.04 7.27 -15.29
C LYS A 138 3.61 7.05 -14.80
N TYR A 139 3.37 6.04 -13.95
CA TYR A 139 2.05 5.79 -13.38
C TYR A 139 1.77 6.71 -12.19
N LEU A 140 2.79 7.05 -11.41
CA LEU A 140 2.69 7.93 -10.24
C LEU A 140 2.39 9.39 -10.62
N LYS A 141 2.51 9.75 -11.91
CA LYS A 141 1.99 11.00 -12.48
C LYS A 141 0.46 11.10 -12.41
N LEU A 142 -0.26 9.98 -12.31
CA LEU A 142 -1.72 10.01 -12.18
C LEU A 142 -2.13 10.41 -10.76
N PRO A 143 -3.11 11.31 -10.57
CA PRO A 143 -3.46 11.86 -9.26
C PRO A 143 -3.90 10.79 -8.25
N PHE A 144 -4.65 9.77 -8.71
CA PHE A 144 -5.18 8.68 -7.89
C PHE A 144 -4.20 7.51 -7.64
N VAL A 145 -2.95 7.62 -8.09
CA VAL A 145 -1.94 6.56 -7.93
C VAL A 145 -0.94 6.92 -6.83
N HIS A 146 -0.68 5.97 -5.95
CA HIS A 146 0.11 6.07 -4.72
C HIS A 146 1.14 4.93 -4.64
N LEU A 147 1.98 4.96 -3.60
CA LEU A 147 3.12 4.04 -3.46
C LEU A 147 3.01 3.22 -2.18
N GLY A 148 3.26 1.93 -2.29
CA GLY A 148 3.55 1.03 -1.18
C GLY A 148 5.01 0.61 -1.20
N ILE A 149 5.62 0.43 -0.04
CA ILE A 149 6.92 -0.23 0.09
C ILE A 149 6.83 -1.31 1.16
N ASP A 150 7.42 -2.46 0.86
CA ASP A 150 7.38 -3.64 1.72
C ASP A 150 8.79 -3.97 2.24
N PRO A 151 9.13 -3.54 3.48
CA PRO A 151 10.45 -3.78 4.04
C PRO A 151 10.75 -5.26 4.25
N GLU A 152 9.74 -6.13 4.35
CA GLU A 152 9.93 -7.58 4.53
C GLU A 152 10.81 -8.14 3.40
N PHE A 153 10.69 -7.57 2.21
CA PHE A 153 11.41 -7.99 1.02
C PHE A 153 12.57 -7.07 0.63
N SER A 154 12.99 -6.17 1.53
CA SER A 154 14.21 -5.36 1.36
C SER A 154 15.41 -6.12 1.93
N MET A 155 16.06 -6.92 1.08
CA MET A 155 17.08 -7.88 1.50
C MET A 155 18.49 -7.27 1.53
N VAL A 156 18.67 -6.22 2.34
CA VAL A 156 19.96 -5.51 2.48
C VAL A 156 21.13 -6.42 2.92
N THR A 157 20.83 -7.58 3.51
CA THR A 157 21.84 -8.56 3.92
C THR A 157 22.25 -9.53 2.80
N GLY A 158 21.67 -9.42 1.60
CA GLY A 158 21.85 -10.37 0.50
C GLY A 158 21.16 -11.73 0.69
N ALA A 159 20.36 -11.90 1.75
CA ALA A 159 19.57 -13.12 1.94
C ALA A 159 18.49 -13.24 0.85
N LYS A 160 18.12 -14.47 0.48
CA LYS A 160 17.06 -14.67 -0.52
C LYS A 160 15.71 -14.19 0.04
N PRO A 161 14.88 -13.49 -0.74
CA PRO A 161 13.53 -13.12 -0.29
C PRO A 161 12.74 -14.32 0.23
N GLY A 162 11.98 -14.12 1.31
CA GLY A 162 11.20 -15.18 1.97
C GLY A 162 11.99 -16.13 2.86
N THR A 163 13.32 -15.98 2.98
CA THR A 163 14.15 -16.77 3.92
C THR A 163 14.45 -16.04 5.23
N LYS A 164 14.41 -14.71 5.20
CA LYS A 164 14.56 -13.82 6.36
C LYS A 164 13.65 -12.61 6.14
N ILE A 165 13.26 -11.98 7.23
CA ILE A 165 12.57 -10.68 7.19
C ILE A 165 13.62 -9.62 6.87
N GLY A 166 13.39 -8.86 5.79
CA GLY A 166 14.19 -7.73 5.36
C GLY A 166 14.00 -6.49 6.23
N SER A 167 14.64 -5.40 5.81
CA SER A 167 14.49 -4.11 6.49
C SER A 167 14.72 -2.94 5.55
N TYR A 168 14.07 -1.82 5.84
CA TYR A 168 14.47 -0.50 5.40
C TYR A 168 15.05 0.30 6.57
N ASP A 169 15.87 1.29 6.25
CA ASP A 169 16.19 2.39 7.15
C ASP A 169 15.26 3.58 6.91
N ALA A 170 15.19 4.51 7.86
CA ALA A 170 14.56 5.80 7.66
C ALA A 170 15.09 6.54 6.42
N ALA A 171 16.36 6.34 6.05
CA ALA A 171 16.92 6.87 4.81
C ALA A 171 16.20 6.36 3.55
N ASP A 172 15.83 5.07 3.49
CA ASP A 172 15.07 4.51 2.37
C ASP A 172 13.64 5.08 2.33
N VAL A 173 12.98 5.20 3.49
CA VAL A 173 11.64 5.82 3.59
C VAL A 173 11.70 7.28 3.15
N ASN A 174 12.72 8.02 3.60
CA ASN A 174 12.95 9.41 3.19
C ASN A 174 13.24 9.54 1.70
N GLN A 175 13.92 8.56 1.09
CA GLN A 175 14.11 8.51 -0.37
C GLN A 175 12.76 8.44 -1.10
N ALA A 176 11.84 7.59 -0.61
CA ALA A 176 10.49 7.48 -1.17
C ALA A 176 9.66 8.76 -0.96
N VAL A 177 9.73 9.36 0.24
CA VAL A 177 9.08 10.66 0.54
C VAL A 177 9.59 11.75 -0.42
N GLN A 178 10.90 11.86 -0.59
CA GLN A 178 11.49 12.85 -1.50
C GLN A 178 11.10 12.60 -2.96
N PHE A 179 11.06 11.34 -3.40
CA PHE A 179 10.60 10.98 -4.73
C PHE A 179 9.15 11.42 -4.96
N LEU A 180 8.23 11.05 -4.07
CA LEU A 180 6.83 11.44 -4.19
C LEU A 180 6.62 12.95 -4.07
N SER A 181 7.35 13.63 -3.20
CA SER A 181 7.30 15.09 -3.04
C SER A 181 7.73 15.81 -4.34
N ARG A 182 8.77 15.33 -5.02
CA ARG A 182 9.17 15.84 -6.33
C ARG A 182 8.07 15.63 -7.37
N MET A 183 7.51 14.42 -7.45
CA MET A 183 6.41 14.11 -8.37
C MET A 183 5.20 15.04 -8.15
N VAL A 184 4.83 15.29 -6.89
CA VAL A 184 3.72 16.19 -6.55
C VAL A 184 3.99 17.61 -7.03
N LYS A 185 5.19 18.14 -6.78
CA LYS A 185 5.56 19.51 -7.16
C LYS A 185 5.67 19.67 -8.68
N GLU A 186 6.34 18.74 -9.36
CA GLU A 186 6.59 18.79 -10.80
C GLU A 186 5.29 18.66 -11.60
N TYR A 187 4.42 17.74 -11.19
CA TYR A 187 3.18 17.43 -11.91
C TYR A 187 1.92 18.06 -11.29
N LYS A 188 2.08 18.95 -10.30
CA LYS A 188 1.00 19.66 -9.60
C LYS A 188 -0.10 18.71 -9.10
N LEU A 189 0.31 17.61 -8.49
CA LEU A 189 -0.60 16.55 -8.03
C LEU A 189 -1.17 16.86 -6.64
N PRO A 190 -2.29 16.24 -6.25
CA PRO A 190 -2.64 16.15 -4.83
C PRO A 190 -1.54 15.41 -4.04
N PRO A 191 -1.46 15.62 -2.70
CA PRO A 191 -0.54 14.88 -1.84
C PRO A 191 -0.65 13.37 -2.04
N LYS A 192 0.50 12.70 -2.14
CA LYS A 192 0.55 11.24 -2.28
C LYS A 192 0.46 10.56 -0.92
N VAL A 193 -0.05 9.33 -0.90
CA VAL A 193 0.04 8.45 0.25
C VAL A 193 1.20 7.49 0.03
N LEU A 194 2.06 7.33 1.04
CA LEU A 194 3.10 6.31 1.11
C LEU A 194 2.70 5.31 2.19
N VAL A 195 2.42 4.07 1.80
CA VAL A 195 2.21 2.97 2.73
C VAL A 195 3.54 2.28 2.98
N VAL A 196 3.90 2.11 4.26
CA VAL A 196 5.10 1.41 4.72
C VAL A 196 4.66 0.24 5.59
N HIS A 197 4.78 -0.98 5.06
CA HIS A 197 4.37 -2.19 5.76
C HIS A 197 5.30 -2.51 6.94
N ARG A 198 4.75 -2.95 8.09
CA ARG A 198 5.54 -3.30 9.28
C ARG A 198 4.78 -4.27 10.18
N PHE A 199 5.39 -5.40 10.51
CA PHE A 199 4.86 -6.36 11.49
C PHE A 199 5.90 -6.90 12.47
N THR A 200 7.14 -6.42 12.38
CA THR A 200 8.17 -6.60 13.40
C THR A 200 8.92 -5.29 13.60
N GLN A 201 9.53 -5.10 14.77
CA GLN A 201 10.28 -3.87 15.06
C GLN A 201 11.45 -3.64 14.09
N GLY A 202 12.18 -4.71 13.74
CA GLY A 202 13.40 -4.62 12.93
C GLY A 202 13.20 -4.26 11.45
N MET A 203 11.95 -4.22 10.97
CA MET A 203 11.64 -3.91 9.58
C MET A 203 11.93 -2.45 9.21
N ILE A 204 11.82 -1.53 10.17
CA ILE A 204 12.11 -0.10 9.97
C ILE A 204 13.13 0.36 10.99
N LYS A 205 14.35 0.59 10.53
CA LYS A 205 15.44 1.10 11.38
C LYS A 205 15.35 2.61 11.47
N ASN A 206 15.73 3.14 12.63
CA ASN A 206 15.86 4.58 12.86
C ASN A 206 14.60 5.40 12.53
N TYR A 207 13.40 4.85 12.76
CA TYR A 207 12.12 5.47 12.35
C TYR A 207 11.96 6.95 12.76
N LYS A 208 12.55 7.37 13.88
CA LYS A 208 12.56 8.78 14.36
C LYS A 208 13.21 9.76 13.37
N ASN A 209 14.02 9.26 12.45
CA ASN A 209 14.67 10.04 11.40
C ASN A 209 13.82 10.18 10.13
N ILE A 210 12.65 9.54 10.06
CA ILE A 210 11.70 9.72 8.97
C ILE A 210 11.19 11.16 8.99
N LYS A 211 11.23 11.82 7.84
CA LYS A 211 10.86 13.23 7.66
C LYS A 211 9.49 13.32 7.03
N LEU A 212 8.60 14.09 7.66
CA LEU A 212 7.30 14.42 7.11
C LEU A 212 7.44 15.51 6.03
N ASP A 213 6.60 15.42 4.99
CA ASP A 213 6.50 16.42 3.92
C ASP A 213 5.01 16.68 3.66
N PRO A 214 4.54 17.94 3.53
CA PRO A 214 3.13 18.24 3.27
C PRO A 214 2.58 17.62 1.98
N ASN A 215 3.45 17.22 1.04
CA ASN A 215 3.07 16.57 -0.21
C ASN A 215 2.94 15.04 -0.07
N VAL A 216 3.28 14.46 1.09
CA VAL A 216 3.28 13.01 1.31
C VAL A 216 2.68 12.66 2.67
N GLN A 217 1.63 11.85 2.65
CA GLN A 217 0.98 11.29 3.83
C GLN A 217 1.54 9.89 4.07
N ILE A 218 2.20 9.67 5.20
CA ILE A 218 2.86 8.40 5.51
C ILE A 218 1.95 7.56 6.40
N VAL A 219 1.70 6.32 5.98
CA VAL A 219 0.96 5.30 6.73
C VAL A 219 1.95 4.21 7.15
N MET A 220 2.10 4.00 8.46
CA MET A 220 2.76 2.81 8.99
C MET A 220 1.71 1.70 9.16
N ASP A 221 1.73 0.71 8.26
CA ASP A 221 0.69 -0.31 8.16
C ASP A 221 1.06 -1.60 8.90
N MET A 222 0.23 -2.02 9.86
CA MET A 222 0.44 -3.28 10.59
C MET A 222 0.12 -4.48 9.69
N ASP A 223 1.16 -5.10 9.11
CA ASP A 223 1.07 -6.18 8.11
C ASP A 223 1.26 -7.59 8.71
N GLY A 224 0.79 -7.79 9.95
CA GLY A 224 0.94 -9.05 10.68
C GLY A 224 -0.33 -9.90 10.66
N TRP A 225 -0.18 -11.23 10.52
CA TRP A 225 -1.29 -12.18 10.58
C TRP A 225 -1.29 -13.00 11.88
N GLY A 226 -2.46 -13.52 12.24
CA GLY A 226 -2.62 -14.40 13.40
C GLY A 226 -3.83 -14.02 14.27
N PRO A 227 -3.91 -14.56 15.49
CA PRO A 227 -5.05 -14.31 16.37
C PRO A 227 -5.13 -12.85 16.79
N PRO A 228 -6.34 -12.34 17.11
CA PRO A 228 -6.55 -10.94 17.49
C PRO A 228 -5.58 -10.42 18.55
N VAL A 229 -5.25 -11.23 19.57
CA VAL A 229 -4.32 -10.85 20.64
C VAL A 229 -2.94 -10.51 20.06
N LEU A 230 -2.36 -11.41 19.25
CA LEU A 230 -1.05 -11.19 18.64
C LEU A 230 -1.03 -9.97 17.70
N LYS A 231 -2.14 -9.71 17.01
CA LYS A 231 -2.27 -8.56 16.12
C LYS A 231 -2.37 -7.26 16.92
N LYS A 232 -3.09 -7.24 18.03
CA LYS A 232 -3.14 -6.11 18.98
C LYS A 232 -1.77 -5.84 19.61
N ASP A 233 -1.06 -6.89 20.03
CA ASP A 233 0.28 -6.77 20.61
C ASP A 233 1.28 -6.23 19.58
N SER A 234 1.28 -6.78 18.35
CA SER A 234 2.10 -6.28 17.23
C SER A 234 1.78 -4.83 16.89
N TYR A 235 0.50 -4.44 16.92
CA TYR A 235 0.10 -3.05 16.69
C TYR A 235 0.64 -2.12 17.77
N HIS A 236 0.48 -2.50 19.04
CA HIS A 236 1.01 -1.74 20.16
C HIS A 236 2.54 -1.60 20.09
N ASP A 237 3.25 -2.71 19.92
CA ASP A 237 4.70 -2.74 20.01
C ASP A 237 5.39 -2.12 18.80
N TYR A 238 4.85 -2.32 17.60
CA TYR A 238 5.52 -1.91 16.38
C TYR A 238 4.89 -0.68 15.77
N ILE A 239 3.59 -0.41 15.93
CA ILE A 239 2.96 0.80 15.35
C ILE A 239 2.83 1.91 16.37
N GLN A 240 2.22 1.66 17.53
CA GLN A 240 1.92 2.68 18.52
C GLN A 240 3.18 3.23 19.21
N LYS A 241 4.13 2.36 19.59
CA LYS A 241 5.40 2.77 20.23
C LYS A 241 6.39 3.44 19.26
N GLU A 242 6.22 3.24 17.96
CA GLU A 242 7.07 3.81 16.92
C GLU A 242 6.26 4.64 15.91
N PRO A 243 5.64 5.75 16.36
CA PRO A 243 4.74 6.54 15.54
C PRO A 243 5.50 7.35 14.47
N VAL A 244 4.83 7.60 13.34
CA VAL A 244 5.34 8.46 12.26
C VAL A 244 4.31 9.54 11.89
N GLN A 245 3.19 9.18 11.29
CA GLN A 245 2.12 10.13 10.95
C GLN A 245 0.73 9.49 11.06
N TYR A 246 0.41 8.57 10.16
CA TYR A 246 -0.83 7.80 10.20
C TYR A 246 -0.54 6.31 10.38
N THR A 247 -1.54 5.57 10.82
CA THR A 247 -1.43 4.14 11.08
C THR A 247 -2.35 3.35 10.15
N GLY A 248 -1.92 2.15 9.78
CA GLY A 248 -2.69 1.20 9.01
C GLY A 248 -2.84 -0.14 9.74
N PHE A 249 -3.80 -0.93 9.30
CA PHE A 249 -4.03 -2.27 9.82
C PHE A 249 -4.47 -3.21 8.71
N LYS A 250 -3.77 -4.34 8.58
CA LYS A 250 -4.09 -5.37 7.61
C LYS A 250 -4.82 -6.55 8.23
N LEU A 251 -5.78 -7.09 7.49
CA LEU A 251 -6.57 -8.26 7.83
C LEU A 251 -6.41 -9.32 6.73
N PHE A 252 -6.35 -10.59 7.13
CA PHE A 252 -6.09 -11.68 6.19
C PHE A 252 -7.24 -12.68 6.21
N TYR A 253 -7.94 -12.85 5.09
CA TYR A 253 -9.07 -13.77 4.99
C TYR A 253 -8.69 -15.22 5.23
N ASP A 254 -7.47 -15.62 4.84
CA ASP A 254 -6.98 -16.98 5.00
C ASP A 254 -5.95 -17.10 6.13
N ASN A 255 -5.03 -16.15 6.26
CA ASN A 255 -3.90 -16.29 7.21
C ASN A 255 -4.31 -16.04 8.67
N ASP A 256 -5.31 -15.21 8.93
CA ASP A 256 -5.80 -14.97 10.30
C ASP A 256 -6.58 -16.18 10.86
N PHE A 257 -6.74 -17.27 10.10
CA PHE A 257 -7.36 -18.53 10.55
C PHE A 257 -6.36 -19.68 10.73
N ARG A 258 -5.06 -19.47 10.50
CA ARG A 258 -4.05 -20.55 10.53
C ARG A 258 -3.76 -21.13 11.91
N LYS A 259 -4.10 -20.41 12.99
CA LYS A 259 -3.91 -20.88 14.37
C LYS A 259 -5.26 -21.31 14.96
N GLN A 260 -5.25 -22.33 15.80
CA GLN A 260 -6.45 -22.79 16.50
C GLN A 260 -7.05 -21.65 17.34
N GLY A 261 -8.38 -21.45 17.25
CA GLY A 261 -9.09 -20.38 17.94
C GLY A 261 -8.86 -18.97 17.34
N SER A 262 -8.14 -18.88 16.22
CA SER A 262 -7.90 -17.62 15.52
C SER A 262 -9.09 -17.22 14.65
N ARG A 263 -9.27 -15.91 14.48
CA ARG A 263 -10.29 -15.30 13.62
C ARG A 263 -9.81 -13.94 13.12
N ILE A 264 -10.45 -13.45 12.06
CA ILE A 264 -10.33 -12.06 11.66
C ILE A 264 -10.89 -11.13 12.75
N MET A 265 -10.22 -9.98 12.98
CA MET A 265 -10.75 -8.94 13.87
C MET A 265 -11.94 -8.24 13.20
N THR A 266 -12.93 -7.83 13.99
CA THR A 266 -14.08 -7.05 13.47
C THR A 266 -13.67 -5.59 13.25
N PRO A 267 -14.42 -4.83 12.43
CA PRO A 267 -14.19 -3.39 12.27
C PRO A 267 -14.12 -2.66 13.62
N GLU A 268 -15.02 -2.95 14.56
CA GLU A 268 -15.07 -2.32 15.89
C GLU A 268 -13.80 -2.58 16.70
N GLU A 269 -13.26 -3.80 16.64
CA GLU A 269 -12.03 -4.15 17.35
C GLU A 269 -10.81 -3.44 16.77
N VAL A 270 -10.75 -3.26 15.45
CA VAL A 270 -9.67 -2.52 14.80
C VAL A 270 -9.81 -1.03 15.06
N LEU A 271 -11.03 -0.49 15.05
CA LEU A 271 -11.33 0.92 15.34
C LEU A 271 -11.09 1.30 16.81
N ALA A 272 -11.06 0.32 17.72
CA ALA A 272 -10.71 0.50 19.12
C ALA A 272 -9.19 0.61 19.38
N LEU A 273 -8.35 0.34 18.37
CA LEU A 273 -6.90 0.52 18.49
C LEU A 273 -6.53 2.00 18.62
N THR A 274 -5.41 2.25 19.29
CA THR A 274 -4.85 3.60 19.48
C THR A 274 -3.39 3.63 19.01
N PRO A 275 -3.01 4.52 18.06
CA PRO A 275 -3.86 5.43 17.30
C PRO A 275 -4.92 4.68 16.47
N LYS A 276 -6.03 5.34 16.10
CA LYS A 276 -7.06 4.71 15.27
C LYS A 276 -6.51 4.51 13.84
N PRO A 277 -6.55 3.30 13.26
CA PRO A 277 -6.11 3.06 11.89
C PRO A 277 -6.90 3.86 10.85
N MET A 278 -6.16 4.52 9.95
CA MET A 278 -6.70 5.32 8.83
C MET A 278 -6.50 4.66 7.47
N TYR A 279 -5.75 3.56 7.43
CA TYR A 279 -5.59 2.70 6.27
C TYR A 279 -5.95 1.27 6.66
N ILE A 280 -6.91 0.67 5.99
CA ILE A 280 -7.33 -0.71 6.21
C ILE A 280 -7.03 -1.49 4.96
N GLN A 281 -6.36 -2.63 5.12
CA GLN A 281 -6.03 -3.49 3.99
C GLN A 281 -6.55 -4.90 4.24
N TYR A 282 -7.21 -5.49 3.25
CA TYR A 282 -7.58 -6.90 3.26
C TYR A 282 -6.75 -7.67 2.22
N GLN A 283 -6.31 -8.87 2.60
CA GLN A 283 -5.56 -9.82 1.77
C GLN A 283 -6.16 -11.23 1.83
#